data_AF-M5FY44-F1
#
_entry.id   AF-M5FY44-F1
#
_cell.length_a   1.000
_cell.length_b   1.000
_cell.length_c   1.000
_cell.angle_alpha   90.00
_cell.angle_beta   90.00
_cell.angle_gamma   90.00
#
_symmetry.space_group_name_H-M   'P 1'
#
loop_
_entity.id
_entity.type
_entity.pdbx_description
1 polymer ?
#
loop_
_entity_poly.entity_id
_entity_poly.type
_entity_poly.pdbx_seq_one_letter_code
_entity_poly.pdbx_strand_id
1 'polypeptide(L)'
;MKGFNVFILSFVTASGAVDQAQNWEELDATTRSTIKSEYAAAGIKLMVSAFGSTETPTSSGDDPTDTANTIAAWVQQYDLDGIDVDYEDFTAMNAQDGSAEAWLTTFTQALRAQLPAGQYLLTHAPVAPWFCGTAKYSSGAYVTVNNNVGSLIDWYNVQFYNQGTSEYTTCAGLLTQSSTSWPNSALFQINTNGGVALNKLIIGKPANTADASNGYMDTTILAGCVQQAQSMGWSGGVMTWEYPDAASPWIEAVRADSWPVSGSPPPPATTTSGGAMPTSSASGGICSGISAWSSGVAYVGGNQVGFLPSSSSSLADDVTGYIQRRPLDGQMVD
;
A
#
# COMPACT_ATOMS: atom_id res chain seq x y z
N MET A 1 -14.73 -0.25 1.31
CA MET A 1 -13.43 -0.90 1.08
C MET A 1 -13.58 -2.34 0.58
N LYS A 2 -14.43 -2.60 -0.43
CA LYS A 2 -14.56 -3.96 -0.98
C LYS A 2 -13.25 -4.32 -1.71
N GLY A 3 -12.79 -5.56 -1.57
CA GLY A 3 -11.56 -6.05 -2.21
C GLY A 3 -10.29 -5.95 -1.36
N PHE A 4 -10.29 -5.14 -0.30
CA PHE A 4 -9.24 -5.11 0.72
C PHE A 4 -9.57 -6.07 1.88
N ASN A 5 -8.55 -6.61 2.53
CA ASN A 5 -8.65 -7.45 3.73
C ASN A 5 -7.97 -6.83 4.96
N VAL A 6 -7.19 -5.76 4.76
CA VAL A 6 -6.51 -5.00 5.81
C VAL A 6 -6.61 -3.51 5.48
N PHE A 7 -6.88 -2.70 6.49
CA PHE A 7 -6.80 -1.24 6.44
C PHE A 7 -5.90 -0.76 7.58
N ILE A 8 -4.91 0.06 7.28
CA ILE A 8 -3.86 0.45 8.22
C ILE A 8 -3.92 1.97 8.40
N LEU A 9 -4.16 2.42 9.63
CA LEU A 9 -4.19 3.83 9.99
C LEU A 9 -2.74 4.37 10.09
N SER A 10 -2.42 5.43 9.38
CA SER A 10 -1.21 6.25 9.59
C SER A 10 -1.44 7.22 10.75
N PHE A 11 -0.54 7.53 11.67
CA PHE A 11 0.56 6.72 12.18
C PHE A 11 0.54 6.81 13.71
N VAL A 12 1.13 5.84 14.40
CA VAL A 12 1.45 5.96 15.84
C VAL A 12 2.96 6.07 16.03
N THR A 13 3.40 6.97 16.90
CA THR A 13 4.81 7.17 17.22
C THR A 13 5.06 6.93 18.71
N ALA A 14 6.31 6.99 19.16
CA ALA A 14 6.64 6.94 20.58
C ALA A 14 5.98 8.09 21.38
N SER A 15 5.68 9.21 20.71
CA SER A 15 5.09 10.41 21.34
C SER A 15 3.55 10.42 21.28
N GLY A 16 2.91 9.45 20.62
CA GLY A 16 1.46 9.36 20.49
C GLY A 16 0.98 9.19 19.06
N ALA A 17 -0.33 9.25 18.86
CA ALA A 17 -0.94 9.14 17.55
C ALA A 17 -0.85 10.45 16.75
N VAL A 18 -0.67 10.31 15.45
CA VAL A 18 -0.72 11.39 14.46
C VAL A 18 -1.61 10.96 13.29
N ASP A 19 -1.94 11.90 12.41
CA ASP A 19 -2.73 11.65 11.19
C ASP A 19 -4.05 10.88 11.43
N GLN A 20 -4.27 9.77 10.71
CA GLN A 20 -5.46 8.93 10.85
C GLN A 20 -5.55 8.18 12.18
N ALA A 21 -4.43 7.84 12.80
CA ALA A 21 -4.43 7.24 14.13
C ALA A 21 -4.93 8.26 15.17
N GLN A 22 -4.56 9.53 15.03
CA GLN A 22 -5.09 10.61 15.89
C GLN A 22 -6.59 10.78 15.70
N ASN A 23 -7.07 10.78 14.45
CA ASN A 23 -8.51 10.82 14.18
C ASN A 23 -9.25 9.65 14.85
N TRP A 24 -8.66 8.44 14.83
CA TRP A 24 -9.23 7.27 15.49
C TRP A 24 -9.25 7.39 17.02
N GLU A 25 -8.18 7.91 17.61
CA GLU A 25 -8.07 8.19 19.04
C GLU A 25 -9.13 9.20 19.52
N GLU A 26 -9.41 10.23 18.74
CA GLU A 26 -10.37 11.30 19.09
C GLU A 26 -11.84 10.87 19.04
N LEU A 27 -12.16 9.75 18.35
CA LEU A 27 -13.53 9.21 18.36
C LEU A 27 -13.95 8.79 19.78
N ASP A 28 -15.25 8.76 20.05
CA ASP A 28 -15.74 8.11 21.27
C ASP A 28 -15.71 6.58 21.11
N ALA A 29 -15.72 5.87 22.25
CA ALA A 29 -15.62 4.41 22.27
C ALA A 29 -16.79 3.70 21.53
N THR A 30 -17.99 4.29 21.52
CA THR A 30 -19.16 3.70 20.84
C THR A 30 -19.00 3.81 19.33
N THR A 31 -18.55 4.97 18.85
CA THR A 31 -18.27 5.20 17.44
C THR A 31 -17.15 4.27 16.95
N ARG A 32 -16.04 4.13 17.69
CA ARG A 32 -14.99 3.15 17.36
C ARG A 32 -15.52 1.73 17.30
N SER A 33 -16.28 1.29 18.30
CA SER A 33 -16.84 -0.07 18.35
C SER A 33 -17.78 -0.36 17.18
N THR A 34 -18.57 0.64 16.75
CA THR A 34 -19.44 0.54 15.58
C THR A 34 -18.62 0.36 14.31
N ILE A 35 -17.64 1.22 14.06
CA ILE A 35 -16.76 1.14 12.89
C ILE A 35 -15.98 -0.18 12.88
N LYS A 36 -15.41 -0.59 14.01
CA LYS A 36 -14.72 -1.90 14.16
C LYS A 36 -15.62 -3.06 13.77
N SER A 37 -16.89 -3.03 14.18
CA SER A 37 -17.86 -4.08 13.84
C SER A 37 -18.18 -4.10 12.35
N GLU A 38 -18.27 -2.95 11.69
CA GLU A 38 -18.47 -2.85 10.24
C GLU A 38 -17.28 -3.41 9.44
N TYR A 39 -16.05 -3.06 9.84
CA TYR A 39 -14.83 -3.61 9.24
C TYR A 39 -14.76 -5.14 9.44
N ALA A 40 -15.03 -5.63 10.66
CA ALA A 40 -15.05 -7.05 10.96
C ALA A 40 -16.12 -7.80 10.15
N ALA A 41 -17.32 -7.22 10.00
CA ALA A 41 -18.40 -7.79 9.19
C ALA A 41 -18.03 -7.84 7.69
N ALA A 42 -17.21 -6.91 7.22
CA ALA A 42 -16.64 -6.92 5.87
C ALA A 42 -15.43 -7.86 5.71
N GLY A 43 -14.96 -8.50 6.79
CA GLY A 43 -13.77 -9.35 6.78
C GLY A 43 -12.45 -8.57 6.69
N ILE A 44 -12.45 -7.30 7.09
CA ILE A 44 -11.30 -6.40 7.03
C ILE A 44 -10.71 -6.23 8.43
N LYS A 45 -9.39 -6.39 8.54
CA LYS A 45 -8.63 -6.05 9.76
C LYS A 45 -8.30 -4.57 9.78
N LEU A 46 -8.61 -3.89 10.87
CA LEU A 46 -8.26 -2.49 11.10
C LEU A 46 -7.02 -2.42 12.00
N MET A 47 -5.90 -1.99 11.44
CA MET A 47 -4.58 -1.91 12.08
C MET A 47 -4.10 -0.45 12.13
N VAL A 48 -2.96 -0.21 12.77
CA VAL A 48 -2.22 1.07 12.73
C VAL A 48 -0.80 0.82 12.23
N SER A 49 -0.20 1.79 11.56
CA SER A 49 1.21 1.78 11.21
C SER A 49 2.00 2.60 12.23
N ALA A 50 3.09 2.04 12.73
CA ALA A 50 4.07 2.75 13.53
C ALA A 50 5.06 3.50 12.64
N PHE A 51 5.43 4.70 13.06
CA PHE A 51 6.47 5.54 12.45
C PHE A 51 6.05 6.23 11.14
N GLY A 52 6.53 5.74 9.99
CA GLY A 52 6.52 6.46 8.73
C GLY A 52 7.76 7.34 8.53
N SER A 53 7.80 8.02 7.39
CA SER A 53 9.00 8.72 6.88
C SER A 53 9.57 9.85 7.76
N THR A 54 8.82 10.32 8.76
CA THR A 54 9.24 11.43 9.64
C THR A 54 9.90 10.97 10.94
N GLU A 55 9.85 9.67 11.27
CA GLU A 55 10.35 9.13 12.52
C GLU A 55 11.66 8.36 12.32
N THR A 56 12.67 8.65 13.15
CA THR A 56 14.00 8.03 13.09
C THR A 56 14.40 7.41 14.43
N PRO A 57 13.68 6.39 14.93
CA PRO A 57 13.77 6.00 16.33
C PRO A 57 15.16 5.49 16.75
N THR A 58 15.90 4.85 15.85
CA THR A 58 17.26 4.38 16.17
C THR A 58 18.25 5.55 16.24
N SER A 59 18.22 6.44 15.25
CA SER A 59 19.07 7.62 15.18
C SER A 59 18.74 8.64 16.28
N SER A 60 17.49 8.71 16.72
CA SER A 60 17.04 9.54 17.84
C SER A 60 17.42 8.97 19.21
N GLY A 61 17.87 7.72 19.26
CA GLY A 61 18.27 7.04 20.50
C GLY A 61 17.09 6.54 21.34
N ASP A 62 15.95 6.30 20.71
CA ASP A 62 14.77 5.75 21.39
C ASP A 62 15.06 4.32 21.84
N ASP A 63 14.62 3.97 23.06
CA ASP A 63 14.72 2.60 23.55
C ASP A 63 13.71 1.69 22.81
N PRO A 64 14.14 0.62 22.13
CA PRO A 64 13.24 -0.23 21.35
C PRO A 64 12.19 -0.95 22.21
N THR A 65 12.46 -1.22 23.48
CA THR A 65 11.53 -1.92 24.36
C THR A 65 10.45 -0.97 24.87
N ASP A 66 10.85 0.22 25.34
CA ASP A 66 9.92 1.23 25.84
C ASP A 66 9.02 1.75 24.71
N THR A 67 9.59 1.98 23.52
CA THR A 67 8.82 2.37 22.32
C THR A 67 7.82 1.28 21.94
N ALA A 68 8.24 0.00 21.91
CA ALA A 68 7.33 -1.11 21.62
C ALA A 68 6.18 -1.23 22.64
N ASN A 69 6.48 -1.11 23.93
CA ASN A 69 5.47 -1.20 24.97
C ASN A 69 4.46 -0.05 24.89
N THR A 70 4.94 1.17 24.63
CA THR A 70 4.10 2.37 24.47
C THR A 70 3.13 2.20 23.31
N ILE A 71 3.65 1.78 22.16
CA ILE A 71 2.86 1.60 20.94
C ILE A 71 1.88 0.42 21.10
N ALA A 72 2.30 -0.70 21.68
CA ALA A 72 1.41 -1.84 21.92
C ALA A 72 0.27 -1.50 22.88
N ALA A 73 0.54 -0.71 23.93
CA ALA A 73 -0.49 -0.22 24.83
C ALA A 73 -1.52 0.64 24.10
N TRP A 74 -1.08 1.51 23.17
CA TRP A 74 -1.97 2.30 22.33
C TRP A 74 -2.86 1.42 21.42
N VAL A 75 -2.26 0.42 20.75
CA VAL A 75 -2.99 -0.56 19.91
C VAL A 75 -4.10 -1.26 20.70
N GLN A 76 -3.80 -1.68 21.94
CA GLN A 76 -4.76 -2.34 22.82
C GLN A 76 -5.84 -1.36 23.32
N GLN A 77 -5.46 -0.16 23.73
CA GLN A 77 -6.36 0.87 24.25
C GLN A 77 -7.42 1.28 23.21
N TYR A 78 -7.02 1.34 21.94
CA TYR A 78 -7.89 1.78 20.84
C TYR A 78 -8.45 0.64 19.98
N ASP A 79 -8.41 -0.59 20.50
CA ASP A 79 -9.09 -1.79 19.95
C ASP A 79 -8.74 -2.10 18.48
N LEU A 80 -7.45 -2.06 18.14
CA LEU A 80 -6.99 -2.39 16.79
C LEU A 80 -6.59 -3.87 16.64
N ASP A 81 -6.69 -4.39 15.42
CA ASP A 81 -6.43 -5.80 15.10
C ASP A 81 -4.93 -6.13 14.98
N GLY A 82 -4.06 -5.12 15.08
CA GLY A 82 -2.64 -5.30 14.88
C GLY A 82 -1.90 -4.02 14.53
N ILE A 83 -0.62 -4.21 14.18
CA ILE A 83 0.32 -3.15 13.88
C ILE A 83 1.16 -3.45 12.64
N ASP A 84 1.44 -2.43 11.85
CA ASP A 84 2.47 -2.42 10.80
C ASP A 84 3.67 -1.59 11.28
N VAL A 85 4.88 -2.06 11.03
CA VAL A 85 6.12 -1.36 11.40
C VAL A 85 6.70 -0.71 10.15
N ASP A 86 6.40 0.57 9.96
CA ASP A 86 6.89 1.38 8.84
C ASP A 86 8.14 2.16 9.23
N TYR A 87 9.18 1.41 9.60
CA TYR A 87 10.46 1.97 9.99
C TYR A 87 11.18 2.54 8.77
N GLU A 88 11.46 3.85 8.77
CA GLU A 88 12.14 4.56 7.68
C GLU A 88 13.39 5.34 8.16
N ASP A 89 14.07 4.85 9.20
CA ASP A 89 15.33 5.45 9.67
C ASP A 89 16.50 5.06 8.74
N PHE A 90 16.53 5.72 7.58
CA PHE A 90 17.58 5.53 6.58
C PHE A 90 18.97 5.88 7.12
N THR A 91 19.08 6.81 8.08
CA THR A 91 20.37 7.17 8.67
C THR A 91 20.98 5.98 9.40
N ALA A 92 20.22 5.34 10.29
CA ALA A 92 20.67 4.16 11.03
C ALA A 92 20.93 2.98 10.08
N MET A 93 20.03 2.73 9.12
CA MET A 93 20.22 1.62 8.18
C MET A 93 21.43 1.83 7.26
N ASN A 94 21.69 3.06 6.81
CA ASN A 94 22.81 3.39 5.93
C ASN A 94 24.16 3.43 6.67
N ALA A 95 24.17 3.58 8.00
CA ALA A 95 25.38 3.43 8.82
C ALA A 95 25.98 2.02 8.72
N GLN A 96 25.14 1.01 8.46
CA GLN A 96 25.52 -0.39 8.23
C GLN A 96 26.37 -1.00 9.36
N ASP A 97 26.18 -0.53 10.58
CA ASP A 97 26.90 -0.94 11.79
C ASP A 97 26.11 -1.94 12.65
N GLY A 98 24.92 -2.34 12.20
CA GLY A 98 24.04 -3.30 12.90
C GLY A 98 23.09 -2.66 13.90
N SER A 99 23.15 -1.33 14.11
CA SER A 99 22.32 -0.64 15.10
C SER A 99 20.82 -0.69 14.75
N ALA A 100 20.47 -0.41 13.50
CA ALA A 100 19.08 -0.48 13.02
C ALA A 100 18.50 -1.89 13.14
N GLU A 101 19.28 -2.91 12.76
CA GLU A 101 18.84 -4.31 12.81
C GLU A 101 18.69 -4.82 14.25
N ALA A 102 19.59 -4.42 15.16
CA ALA A 102 19.49 -4.75 16.58
C ALA A 102 18.29 -4.06 17.24
N TRP A 103 18.03 -2.79 16.88
CA TRP A 103 16.88 -2.04 17.33
C TRP A 103 15.57 -2.71 16.87
N LEU A 104 15.43 -2.97 15.57
CA LEU A 104 14.25 -3.64 14.99
C LEU A 104 14.04 -5.04 15.57
N THR A 105 15.11 -5.79 15.83
CA THR A 105 15.05 -7.12 16.47
C THR A 105 14.42 -7.01 17.86
N THR A 106 14.93 -6.11 18.70
CA THR A 106 14.43 -5.90 20.07
C THR A 106 13.00 -5.38 20.07
N PHE A 107 12.72 -4.37 19.23
CA PHE A 107 11.41 -3.76 19.09
C PHE A 107 10.35 -4.79 18.66
N THR A 108 10.66 -5.62 17.66
CA THR A 108 9.72 -6.66 17.17
C THR A 108 9.45 -7.72 18.23
N GLN A 109 10.48 -8.14 18.98
CA GLN A 109 10.31 -9.10 20.09
C GLN A 109 9.42 -8.53 21.19
N ALA A 110 9.66 -7.27 21.59
CA ALA A 110 8.85 -6.59 22.60
C ALA A 110 7.40 -6.38 22.14
N LEU A 111 7.18 -5.93 20.90
CA LEU A 111 5.84 -5.81 20.32
C LEU A 111 5.12 -7.15 20.33
N ARG A 112 5.75 -8.22 19.84
CA ARG A 112 5.10 -9.53 19.76
C ARG A 112 4.79 -10.13 21.13
N ALA A 113 5.55 -9.78 22.17
CA ALA A 113 5.24 -10.16 23.55
C ALA A 113 3.94 -9.50 24.05
N GLN A 114 3.66 -8.26 23.64
CA GLN A 114 2.44 -7.54 23.99
C GLN A 114 1.27 -7.80 23.04
N LEU A 115 1.56 -8.16 21.78
CA LEU A 115 0.59 -8.39 20.71
C LEU A 115 0.74 -9.83 20.16
N PRO A 116 0.30 -10.87 20.90
CA PRO A 116 0.59 -12.26 20.54
C PRO A 116 0.04 -12.68 19.18
N ALA A 117 0.81 -13.52 18.48
CA ALA A 117 0.41 -14.08 17.19
C ALA A 117 -0.92 -14.86 17.30
N GLY A 118 -1.75 -14.76 16.27
CA GLY A 118 -3.09 -15.34 16.23
C GLY A 118 -4.17 -14.49 16.92
N GLN A 119 -3.79 -13.50 17.75
CA GLN A 119 -4.69 -12.47 18.27
C GLN A 119 -4.49 -11.14 17.53
N TYR A 120 -3.24 -10.77 17.29
CA TYR A 120 -2.88 -9.55 16.58
C TYR A 120 -2.01 -9.85 15.36
N LEU A 121 -2.24 -9.09 14.29
CA LEU A 121 -1.34 -9.02 13.16
C LEU A 121 -0.14 -8.11 13.50
N LEU A 122 1.06 -8.52 13.10
CA LEU A 122 2.28 -7.71 13.16
C LEU A 122 2.98 -7.81 11.80
N THR A 123 2.99 -6.71 11.07
CA THR A 123 3.58 -6.60 9.73
C THR A 123 4.69 -5.56 9.75
N HIS A 124 5.53 -5.55 8.73
CA HIS A 124 6.55 -4.51 8.53
C HIS A 124 6.43 -3.96 7.12
N ALA A 125 6.78 -2.69 6.89
CA ALA A 125 6.78 -2.07 5.56
C ALA A 125 8.19 -1.63 5.11
N PRO A 126 9.18 -2.52 5.02
CA PRO A 126 10.52 -2.13 4.56
C PRO A 126 10.52 -1.70 3.09
N VAL A 127 11.42 -0.78 2.74
CA VAL A 127 11.75 -0.54 1.33
C VAL A 127 12.49 -1.74 0.73
N ALA A 128 12.18 -2.06 -0.53
CA ALA A 128 12.76 -3.22 -1.22
C ALA A 128 14.30 -3.30 -1.17
N PRO A 129 15.06 -2.19 -1.30
CA PRO A 129 16.52 -2.22 -1.20
C PRO A 129 17.09 -2.77 0.10
N TRP A 130 16.37 -2.70 1.22
CA TRP A 130 16.87 -3.26 2.48
C TRP A 130 16.96 -4.80 2.48
N PHE A 131 16.47 -5.46 1.44
CA PHE A 131 16.70 -6.88 1.19
C PHE A 131 17.89 -7.18 0.28
N CYS A 132 18.68 -6.18 -0.13
CA CYS A 132 19.92 -6.42 -0.88
C CYS A 132 20.94 -7.29 -0.11
N GLY A 133 20.81 -7.34 1.22
CA GLY A 133 21.75 -8.03 2.11
C GLY A 133 23.15 -7.43 2.02
N THR A 134 24.17 -8.26 2.25
CA THR A 134 25.59 -7.85 2.24
C THR A 134 26.11 -7.41 0.86
N ALA A 135 25.32 -7.58 -0.20
CA ALA A 135 25.63 -6.99 -1.51
C ALA A 135 25.54 -5.45 -1.49
N LYS A 136 24.82 -4.85 -0.54
CA LYS A 136 24.68 -3.39 -0.38
C LYS A 136 24.88 -2.90 1.05
N TYR A 137 24.44 -3.67 2.05
CA TYR A 137 24.46 -3.31 3.47
C TYR A 137 25.36 -4.27 4.23
N SER A 138 26.53 -3.83 4.73
CA SER A 138 27.47 -4.73 5.41
C SER A 138 26.89 -5.43 6.64
N SER A 139 25.92 -4.81 7.31
CA SER A 139 25.15 -5.37 8.43
C SER A 139 23.95 -6.25 8.00
N GLY A 140 23.66 -6.31 6.69
CA GLY A 140 22.62 -7.15 6.09
C GLY A 140 21.22 -6.55 6.04
N ALA A 141 20.94 -5.45 6.75
CA ALA A 141 19.66 -4.75 6.74
C ALA A 141 18.47 -5.69 7.04
N TYR A 142 17.39 -5.62 6.26
CA TYR A 142 16.20 -6.43 6.52
C TYR A 142 16.39 -7.94 6.28
N VAL A 143 17.47 -8.36 5.60
CA VAL A 143 17.85 -9.79 5.59
C VAL A 143 18.25 -10.25 7.00
N THR A 144 19.02 -9.44 7.72
CA THR A 144 19.40 -9.72 9.12
C THR A 144 18.18 -9.64 10.04
N VAL A 145 17.29 -8.66 9.87
CA VAL A 145 16.03 -8.58 10.64
C VAL A 145 15.17 -9.82 10.42
N ASN A 146 14.99 -10.26 9.16
CA ASN A 146 14.25 -11.49 8.85
C ASN A 146 14.89 -12.73 9.50
N ASN A 147 16.22 -12.83 9.50
CA ASN A 147 16.92 -13.95 10.16
C ASN A 147 16.70 -13.95 11.69
N ASN A 148 16.70 -12.78 12.31
CA ASN A 148 16.57 -12.65 13.77
C ASN A 148 15.12 -12.85 14.25
N VAL A 149 14.17 -12.21 13.58
CA VAL A 149 12.77 -12.07 14.06
C VAL A 149 11.73 -12.27 12.97
N GLY A 150 12.13 -12.70 11.77
CA GLY A 150 11.19 -12.93 10.67
C GLY A 150 10.09 -13.92 11.05
N SER A 151 10.34 -14.91 11.90
CA SER A 151 9.31 -15.84 12.39
C SER A 151 8.23 -15.19 13.28
N LEU A 152 8.49 -13.99 13.83
CA LEU A 152 7.55 -13.23 14.66
C LEU A 152 6.69 -12.25 13.83
N ILE A 153 7.06 -12.00 12.57
CA ILE A 153 6.40 -11.08 11.65
C ILE A 153 5.43 -11.87 10.77
N ASP A 154 4.19 -11.42 10.61
CA ASP A 154 3.19 -12.13 9.79
C ASP A 154 3.51 -11.99 8.30
N TRP A 155 3.82 -10.78 7.82
CA TRP A 155 4.32 -10.52 6.46
C TRP A 155 5.01 -9.15 6.34
N TYR A 156 5.58 -8.88 5.16
CA TYR A 156 6.22 -7.63 4.79
C TYR A 156 5.43 -6.92 3.67
N ASN A 157 4.94 -5.72 3.95
CA ASN A 157 4.40 -4.75 3.00
C ASN A 157 5.56 -4.06 2.26
N VAL A 158 6.29 -4.80 1.42
CA VAL A 158 7.54 -4.31 0.83
C VAL A 158 7.28 -3.13 -0.09
N GLN A 159 7.87 -1.98 0.21
CA GLN A 159 7.70 -0.78 -0.59
C GLN A 159 8.58 -0.83 -1.84
N PHE A 160 7.97 -1.08 -3.00
CA PHE A 160 8.64 -1.09 -4.31
C PHE A 160 8.52 0.26 -5.03
N TYR A 161 8.79 1.35 -4.30
CA TYR A 161 8.68 2.74 -4.77
C TYR A 161 9.61 3.66 -3.97
N ASN A 162 9.82 4.89 -4.44
CA ASN A 162 10.77 5.86 -3.87
C ASN A 162 12.26 5.46 -3.91
N GLN A 163 12.65 4.50 -4.77
CA GLN A 163 14.03 3.97 -4.81
C GLN A 163 14.83 4.38 -6.06
N GLY A 164 14.21 5.13 -6.97
CA GLY A 164 14.80 5.58 -8.23
C GLY A 164 13.77 5.53 -9.37
N THR A 165 13.90 6.41 -10.35
CA THR A 165 12.88 6.62 -11.40
C THR A 165 12.60 5.38 -12.26
N SER A 166 13.58 4.49 -12.41
CA SER A 166 13.45 3.23 -13.16
C SER A 166 13.27 1.99 -12.28
N GLU A 167 13.27 2.14 -10.95
CA GLU A 167 13.29 1.01 -10.04
C GLU A 167 11.89 0.42 -9.87
N TYR A 168 11.78 -0.88 -10.13
CA TYR A 168 10.55 -1.67 -9.99
C TYR A 168 9.36 -1.17 -10.83
N THR A 169 9.58 -0.44 -11.92
CA THR A 169 8.51 0.11 -12.79
C THR A 169 8.10 -0.83 -13.95
N THR A 170 8.71 -2.01 -14.03
CA THR A 170 8.38 -3.07 -14.99
C THR A 170 8.17 -4.39 -14.24
N CYS A 171 7.41 -5.35 -14.81
CA CYS A 171 7.25 -6.66 -14.16
C CYS A 171 8.59 -7.38 -13.97
N ALA A 172 9.52 -7.29 -14.93
CA ALA A 172 10.85 -7.88 -14.77
C ALA A 172 11.62 -7.24 -13.60
N GLY A 173 11.65 -5.91 -13.53
CA GLY A 173 12.30 -5.16 -12.46
C GLY A 173 11.69 -5.42 -11.08
N LEU A 174 10.37 -5.53 -11.02
CA LEU A 174 9.62 -5.78 -9.79
C LEU A 174 9.75 -7.24 -9.31
N LEU A 175 9.66 -8.19 -10.23
CA LEU A 175 9.51 -9.61 -9.88
C LEU A 175 10.83 -10.36 -9.83
N THR A 176 11.65 -10.27 -10.88
CA THR A 176 12.71 -11.26 -11.11
C THR A 176 14.12 -10.69 -11.17
N GLN A 177 14.29 -9.43 -11.55
CA GLN A 177 15.60 -8.86 -11.81
C GLN A 177 15.67 -7.40 -11.37
N SER A 178 16.17 -7.16 -10.16
CA SER A 178 16.47 -5.81 -9.71
C SER A 178 17.70 -5.24 -10.43
N SER A 179 17.89 -3.92 -10.30
CA SER A 179 19.03 -3.23 -10.90
C SER A 179 20.34 -3.53 -10.15
N THR A 180 21.46 -3.11 -10.75
CA THR A 180 22.77 -3.15 -10.08
C THR A 180 22.89 -2.14 -8.94
N SER A 181 22.03 -1.12 -8.91
CA SER A 181 22.00 -0.14 -7.82
C SER A 181 21.47 -0.77 -6.53
N TRP A 182 20.46 -1.63 -6.68
CA TRP A 182 19.77 -2.37 -5.62
C TRP A 182 19.77 -3.87 -5.95
N PRO A 183 20.91 -4.56 -5.85
CA PRO A 183 20.99 -5.98 -6.22
C PRO A 183 20.15 -6.85 -5.29
N ASN A 184 19.51 -7.89 -5.82
CA ASN A 184 18.74 -8.89 -5.07
C ASN A 184 17.41 -8.41 -4.44
N SER A 185 16.93 -7.22 -4.80
CA SER A 185 15.75 -6.61 -4.18
C SER A 185 14.44 -6.83 -4.95
N ALA A 186 14.42 -7.57 -6.07
CA ALA A 186 13.18 -7.93 -6.74
C ALA A 186 12.46 -9.05 -5.96
N LEU A 187 11.13 -9.14 -6.06
CA LEU A 187 10.29 -10.04 -5.25
C LEU A 187 10.85 -11.47 -5.09
N PHE A 188 11.16 -12.16 -6.19
CA PHE A 188 11.67 -13.53 -6.16
C PHE A 188 13.16 -13.61 -5.74
N GLN A 189 13.91 -12.53 -5.93
CA GLN A 189 15.28 -12.42 -5.42
C GLN A 189 15.29 -12.21 -3.89
N ILE A 190 14.32 -11.46 -3.33
CA ILE A 190 14.15 -11.34 -1.88
C ILE A 190 13.86 -12.70 -1.26
N ASN A 191 13.01 -13.51 -1.89
CA ASN A 191 12.77 -14.88 -1.43
C ASN A 191 14.04 -15.75 -1.49
N THR A 192 14.74 -15.75 -2.62
CA THR A 192 15.89 -16.63 -2.85
C THR A 192 17.12 -16.23 -2.03
N ASN A 193 17.40 -14.92 -1.93
CA ASN A 193 18.62 -14.39 -1.32
C ASN A 193 18.41 -13.84 0.10
N GLY A 194 17.24 -13.27 0.37
CA GLY A 194 16.87 -12.73 1.69
C GLY A 194 16.20 -13.75 2.61
N GLY A 195 15.83 -14.94 2.09
CA GLY A 195 15.24 -16.02 2.88
C GLY A 195 13.80 -15.76 3.35
N VAL A 196 13.11 -14.78 2.77
CA VAL A 196 11.72 -14.47 3.13
C VAL A 196 10.76 -15.36 2.34
N ALA A 197 9.86 -16.08 2.99
CA ALA A 197 8.88 -16.93 2.30
C ALA A 197 7.98 -16.10 1.35
N LEU A 198 7.68 -16.62 0.14
CA LEU A 198 6.90 -15.89 -0.87
C LEU A 198 5.52 -15.45 -0.38
N ASN A 199 4.86 -16.25 0.45
CA ASN A 199 3.56 -15.91 1.03
C ASN A 199 3.61 -14.78 2.08
N LYS A 200 4.82 -14.34 2.46
CA LYS A 200 5.05 -13.20 3.36
C LYS A 200 5.52 -11.94 2.64
N LEU A 201 5.66 -11.97 1.32
CA LEU A 201 6.09 -10.81 0.54
C LEU A 201 4.89 -10.19 -0.14
N ILE A 202 4.47 -9.02 0.32
CA ILE A 202 3.39 -8.24 -0.28
C ILE A 202 4.02 -7.18 -1.18
N ILE A 203 3.47 -7.00 -2.38
CA ILE A 203 3.92 -5.97 -3.32
C ILE A 203 3.30 -4.63 -2.89
N GLY A 204 4.10 -3.70 -2.36
CA GLY A 204 3.67 -2.34 -2.06
C GLY A 204 3.88 -1.40 -3.24
N LYS A 205 2.84 -0.66 -3.65
CA LYS A 205 2.90 0.33 -4.74
C LYS A 205 2.16 1.63 -4.42
N PRO A 206 2.54 2.77 -5.02
CA PRO A 206 1.77 3.99 -4.90
C PRO A 206 0.41 3.86 -5.60
N ALA A 207 -0.64 4.43 -5.03
CA ALA A 207 -1.98 4.41 -5.60
C ALA A 207 -2.04 5.26 -6.88
N ASN A 208 -1.38 6.42 -6.87
CA ASN A 208 -1.19 7.31 -8.00
C ASN A 208 0.24 7.89 -8.05
N THR A 209 0.51 8.80 -9.00
CA THR A 209 1.84 9.41 -9.20
C THR A 209 2.23 10.51 -8.21
N ALA A 210 1.28 11.08 -7.47
CA ALA A 210 1.50 12.08 -6.42
C ALA A 210 1.80 11.46 -5.05
N ASP A 211 1.41 10.20 -4.84
CA ASP A 211 1.57 9.52 -3.53
C ASP A 211 3.01 9.02 -3.30
N ALA A 212 3.88 9.11 -4.30
CA ALA A 212 5.29 8.77 -4.21
C ALA A 212 6.12 9.56 -5.22
N SER A 213 7.40 9.75 -4.94
CA SER A 213 8.33 10.42 -5.84
C SER A 213 8.65 9.61 -7.10
N ASN A 214 8.60 8.27 -7.03
CA ASN A 214 8.81 7.36 -8.16
C ASN A 214 8.27 5.95 -7.84
N GLY A 215 8.22 5.06 -8.84
CA GLY A 215 7.84 3.65 -8.66
C GLY A 215 6.36 3.32 -8.88
N TYR A 216 5.54 4.33 -9.22
CA TYR A 216 4.15 4.15 -9.65
C TYR A 216 4.06 3.20 -10.86
N MET A 217 3.01 2.38 -10.89
CA MET A 217 2.62 1.55 -12.02
C MET A 217 1.11 1.69 -12.19
N ASP A 218 0.66 1.86 -13.43
CA ASP A 218 -0.78 1.81 -13.71
C ASP A 218 -1.35 0.44 -13.29
N THR A 219 -2.60 0.42 -12.87
CA THR A 219 -3.25 -0.78 -12.32
C THR A 219 -3.34 -1.93 -13.33
N THR A 220 -3.38 -1.63 -14.64
CA THR A 220 -3.38 -2.63 -15.73
C THR A 220 -2.03 -3.34 -15.81
N ILE A 221 -0.93 -2.59 -15.87
CA ILE A 221 0.42 -3.20 -15.84
C ILE A 221 0.62 -3.97 -14.53
N LEU A 222 0.23 -3.39 -13.39
CA LEU A 222 0.37 -4.04 -12.10
C LEU A 222 -0.44 -5.34 -12.02
N ALA A 223 -1.67 -5.38 -12.54
CA ALA A 223 -2.48 -6.60 -12.60
C ALA A 223 -1.77 -7.72 -13.40
N GLY A 224 -1.17 -7.38 -14.55
CA GLY A 224 -0.37 -8.30 -15.33
C GLY A 224 0.85 -8.82 -14.56
N CYS A 225 1.55 -7.97 -13.81
CA CYS A 225 2.67 -8.42 -12.97
C CYS A 225 2.21 -9.33 -11.83
N VAL A 226 1.09 -9.02 -11.17
CA VAL A 226 0.51 -9.84 -10.09
C VAL A 226 0.09 -11.22 -10.63
N GLN A 227 -0.53 -11.29 -11.81
CA GLN A 227 -0.83 -12.56 -12.48
C GLN A 227 0.46 -13.34 -12.79
N GLN A 228 1.49 -12.68 -13.32
CA GLN A 228 2.78 -13.32 -13.60
C GLN A 228 3.39 -13.90 -12.31
N ALA A 229 3.43 -13.13 -11.23
CA ALA A 229 3.95 -13.58 -9.95
C ALA A 229 3.16 -14.80 -9.42
N GLN A 230 1.82 -14.75 -9.52
CA GLN A 230 0.96 -15.87 -9.14
C GLN A 230 1.27 -17.15 -9.94
N SER A 231 1.48 -17.02 -11.25
CA SER A 231 1.86 -18.15 -12.11
C SER A 231 3.23 -18.75 -11.76
N MET A 232 4.09 -17.98 -11.09
CA MET A 232 5.40 -18.38 -10.58
C MET A 232 5.34 -18.92 -9.14
N GLY A 233 4.14 -19.13 -8.58
CA GLY A 233 3.94 -19.72 -7.25
C GLY A 233 3.92 -18.72 -6.09
N TRP A 234 3.89 -17.42 -6.37
CA TRP A 234 3.72 -16.39 -5.34
C TRP A 234 2.24 -16.19 -4.97
N SER A 235 1.96 -15.89 -3.71
CA SER A 235 0.58 -15.72 -3.21
C SER A 235 0.45 -14.68 -2.09
N GLY A 236 1.38 -13.72 -2.01
CA GLY A 236 1.42 -12.76 -0.92
C GLY A 236 0.25 -11.77 -0.94
N GLY A 237 0.07 -11.04 -2.03
CA GLY A 237 -0.92 -9.96 -2.16
C GLY A 237 -0.29 -8.60 -2.47
N VAL A 238 -1.12 -7.55 -2.47
CA VAL A 238 -0.70 -6.19 -2.82
C VAL A 238 -1.07 -5.22 -1.70
N MET A 239 -0.18 -4.29 -1.41
CA MET A 239 -0.37 -3.13 -0.53
C MET A 239 -0.30 -1.86 -1.38
N THR A 240 -1.00 -0.81 -0.96
CA THR A 240 -0.98 0.48 -1.65
C THR A 240 -0.82 1.67 -0.71
N TRP A 241 -0.05 2.67 -1.14
CA TRP A 241 0.04 3.98 -0.52
C TRP A 241 -0.51 5.04 -1.49
N GLU A 242 -1.66 5.66 -1.29
CA GLU A 242 -2.51 5.55 -0.11
C GLU A 242 -4.01 5.69 -0.41
N TYR A 243 -4.82 5.46 0.62
CA TYR A 243 -6.22 5.84 0.63
C TYR A 243 -6.34 7.36 0.87
N PRO A 244 -7.28 8.10 0.23
CA PRO A 244 -8.40 7.62 -0.60
C PRO A 244 -8.08 7.37 -2.08
N ASP A 245 -6.85 7.60 -2.52
CA ASP A 245 -6.49 7.49 -3.92
C ASP A 245 -6.49 6.04 -4.45
N ALA A 246 -6.37 5.04 -3.55
CA ALA A 246 -6.65 3.62 -3.83
C ALA A 246 -7.88 3.07 -3.10
N ALA A 247 -9.08 3.47 -3.54
CA ALA A 247 -10.33 2.87 -3.09
C ALA A 247 -10.63 1.51 -3.78
N SER A 248 -11.81 0.93 -3.54
CA SER A 248 -12.22 -0.38 -4.09
C SER A 248 -11.95 -0.57 -5.60
N PRO A 249 -12.18 0.43 -6.50
CA PRO A 249 -11.87 0.29 -7.92
C PRO A 249 -10.39 0.01 -8.21
N TRP A 250 -9.48 0.54 -7.40
CA TRP A 250 -8.04 0.32 -7.56
C TRP A 250 -7.69 -1.15 -7.33
N ILE A 251 -8.13 -1.71 -6.19
CA ILE A 251 -7.82 -3.10 -5.84
C ILE A 251 -8.57 -4.10 -6.73
N GLU A 252 -9.77 -3.76 -7.21
CA GLU A 252 -10.49 -4.53 -8.21
C GLU A 252 -9.70 -4.62 -9.52
N ALA A 253 -9.14 -3.50 -9.99
CA ALA A 253 -8.31 -3.48 -11.20
C ALA A 253 -7.02 -4.29 -11.02
N VAL A 254 -6.29 -4.09 -9.92
CA VAL A 254 -5.02 -4.80 -9.64
C VAL A 254 -5.21 -6.31 -9.50
N ARG A 255 -6.37 -6.76 -9.02
CA ARG A 255 -6.67 -8.18 -8.84
C ARG A 255 -7.34 -8.83 -10.05
N ALA A 256 -7.70 -8.07 -11.08
CA ALA A 256 -8.56 -8.52 -12.17
C ALA A 256 -8.06 -9.80 -12.86
N ASP A 257 -6.74 -9.94 -13.01
CA ASP A 257 -6.11 -11.04 -13.76
C ASP A 257 -5.62 -12.21 -12.89
N SER A 258 -5.72 -12.11 -11.56
CA SER A 258 -5.12 -13.06 -10.61
C SER A 258 -6.13 -13.63 -9.60
N TRP A 259 -6.78 -12.76 -8.82
CA TRP A 259 -7.80 -13.12 -7.83
C TRP A 259 -9.02 -12.22 -8.00
N PRO A 260 -9.75 -12.33 -9.12
CA PRO A 260 -10.84 -11.43 -9.44
C PRO A 260 -11.89 -11.41 -8.33
N VAL A 261 -12.36 -10.22 -7.97
CA VAL A 261 -13.46 -10.07 -7.03
C VAL A 261 -14.75 -10.49 -7.76
N SER A 262 -15.50 -11.46 -7.21
CA SER A 262 -16.69 -12.01 -7.86
C SER A 262 -17.71 -10.90 -8.16
N GLY A 263 -18.02 -10.68 -9.45
CA GLY A 263 -18.97 -9.65 -9.91
C GLY A 263 -18.46 -8.76 -11.04
N SER A 264 -17.15 -8.78 -11.35
CA SER A 264 -16.60 -8.00 -12.46
C SER A 264 -16.73 -8.74 -13.80
N PRO A 265 -17.25 -8.10 -14.87
CA PRO A 265 -17.21 -8.66 -16.22
C PRO A 265 -15.74 -8.81 -16.65
N PRO A 266 -15.40 -9.84 -17.44
CA PRO A 266 -14.04 -10.05 -17.91
C PRO A 266 -13.56 -8.82 -18.71
N PRO A 267 -12.26 -8.49 -18.68
CA PRO A 267 -11.73 -7.40 -19.49
C PRO A 267 -12.04 -7.65 -20.97
N PRO A 268 -12.30 -6.59 -21.77
CA PRO A 268 -12.50 -6.76 -23.21
C PRO A 268 -11.26 -7.40 -23.82
N ALA A 269 -11.44 -8.51 -24.54
CA ALA A 269 -10.35 -9.16 -25.26
C ALA A 269 -9.75 -8.17 -26.28
N THR A 270 -8.46 -7.88 -26.17
CA THR A 270 -7.73 -7.02 -27.09
C THR A 270 -7.51 -7.74 -28.42
N THR A 271 -8.44 -7.58 -29.37
CA THR A 271 -8.22 -7.99 -30.76
C THR A 271 -7.36 -6.97 -31.47
N THR A 272 -6.09 -7.31 -31.73
CA THR A 272 -5.22 -6.60 -32.67
C THR A 272 -5.75 -6.80 -34.09
N SER A 273 -6.34 -5.76 -34.67
CA SER A 273 -6.61 -5.71 -36.12
C SER A 273 -5.63 -4.76 -36.79
N GLY A 274 -4.92 -5.28 -37.80
CA GLY A 274 -3.93 -4.53 -38.58
C GLY A 274 -4.60 -3.44 -39.41
N GLY A 275 -4.12 -2.20 -39.26
CA GLY A 275 -4.59 -1.06 -40.02
C GLY A 275 -4.07 -1.07 -41.46
N ALA A 276 -4.98 -1.09 -42.43
CA ALA A 276 -4.72 -0.65 -43.80
C ALA A 276 -5.08 0.84 -43.94
N MET A 277 -4.28 1.59 -44.70
CA MET A 277 -4.45 3.03 -44.98
C MET A 277 -5.78 3.34 -45.69
N PRO A 278 -6.36 4.55 -45.48
CA PRO A 278 -7.56 4.95 -46.19
C PRO A 278 -7.23 5.64 -47.53
N THR A 279 -7.99 5.31 -48.56
CA THR A 279 -8.18 6.18 -49.73
C THR A 279 -9.66 6.52 -49.84
N SER A 280 -9.95 7.80 -50.02
CA SER A 280 -11.28 8.39 -50.07
C SER A 280 -11.84 8.39 -51.50
N SER A 281 -13.13 8.15 -51.63
CA SER A 281 -13.99 8.81 -52.62
C SER A 281 -15.46 8.58 -52.27
N ALA A 282 -16.24 9.66 -52.34
CA ALA A 282 -17.64 9.72 -51.98
C ALA A 282 -18.55 9.50 -53.20
N SER A 283 -19.75 8.92 -52.99
CA SER A 283 -20.96 9.34 -53.72
C SER A 283 -22.26 8.86 -53.05
N GLY A 284 -23.15 9.82 -52.76
CA GLY A 284 -24.61 9.79 -52.94
C GLY A 284 -25.50 8.79 -52.16
N GLY A 285 -26.43 9.30 -51.33
CA GLY A 285 -27.72 8.61 -51.08
C GLY A 285 -28.41 8.81 -49.73
N ILE A 286 -29.04 9.99 -49.55
CA ILE A 286 -30.29 10.33 -48.83
C ILE A 286 -30.84 9.34 -47.75
N CYS A 287 -30.85 9.79 -46.49
CA CYS A 287 -31.98 9.65 -45.54
C CYS A 287 -31.80 10.62 -44.35
N SER A 288 -32.60 11.68 -44.32
CA SER A 288 -32.68 12.69 -43.26
C SER A 288 -33.53 12.22 -42.08
N GLY A 289 -33.11 12.46 -40.82
CA GLY A 289 -34.07 12.48 -39.71
C GLY A 289 -33.61 12.17 -38.28
N ILE A 290 -32.35 11.79 -38.00
CA ILE A 290 -31.87 11.58 -36.61
C ILE A 290 -30.47 12.16 -36.47
N SER A 291 -30.26 13.01 -35.46
CA SER A 291 -28.97 13.61 -35.12
C SER A 291 -27.96 12.53 -34.71
N ALA A 292 -26.88 12.42 -35.48
CA ALA A 292 -25.72 11.59 -35.16
C ALA A 292 -24.87 12.25 -34.06
N TRP A 293 -24.32 11.41 -33.19
CA TRP A 293 -23.42 11.77 -32.10
C TRP A 293 -22.18 12.52 -32.64
N SER A 294 -21.89 13.69 -32.08
CA SER A 294 -20.72 14.51 -32.45
C SER A 294 -19.67 14.43 -31.34
N SER A 295 -18.53 13.81 -31.64
CA SER A 295 -17.34 13.86 -30.79
C SER A 295 -16.56 15.14 -31.09
N GLY A 296 -16.91 16.23 -30.40
CA GLY A 296 -16.28 17.52 -30.67
C GLY A 296 -16.78 18.66 -29.77
N VAL A 297 -16.78 18.46 -28.45
CA VAL A 297 -16.83 19.58 -27.50
C VAL A 297 -15.88 19.29 -26.34
N ALA A 298 -14.86 20.14 -26.21
CA ALA A 298 -14.01 20.20 -25.03
C ALA A 298 -14.83 20.74 -23.85
N TYR A 299 -14.93 19.99 -22.75
CA TYR A 299 -15.45 20.53 -21.50
C TYR A 299 -14.35 21.38 -20.84
N VAL A 300 -14.56 22.70 -20.87
CA VAL A 300 -13.84 23.64 -20.01
C VAL A 300 -14.52 23.62 -18.64
N GLY A 301 -13.71 23.48 -17.58
CA GLY A 301 -14.18 23.33 -16.21
C GLY A 301 -14.92 24.54 -15.65
N GLY A 302 -15.77 24.28 -14.66
CA GLY A 302 -16.45 25.27 -13.84
C GLY A 302 -17.96 25.34 -14.07
N ASN A 303 -18.70 24.48 -13.35
CA ASN A 303 -19.99 24.81 -12.72
C ASN A 303 -20.41 23.64 -11.80
N GLN A 304 -20.61 23.95 -10.52
CA GLN A 304 -21.21 23.06 -9.54
C GLN A 304 -22.65 22.74 -9.94
N VAL A 305 -23.02 21.46 -9.85
CA VAL A 305 -24.42 21.03 -9.94
C VAL A 305 -24.77 20.39 -8.61
N GLY A 306 -25.46 21.14 -7.77
CA GLY A 306 -26.06 20.62 -6.55
C GLY A 306 -27.30 19.81 -6.90
N PHE A 307 -27.31 18.54 -6.50
CA PHE A 307 -28.51 17.73 -6.45
C PHE A 307 -28.78 17.33 -5.00
N LEU A 308 -29.90 17.81 -4.46
CA LEU A 308 -30.59 17.15 -3.35
C LEU A 308 -31.49 16.06 -3.94
N PRO A 309 -31.44 14.82 -3.44
CA PRO A 309 -32.57 13.92 -3.52
C PRO A 309 -33.21 13.72 -2.15
N SER A 310 -34.51 13.96 -2.15
CA SER A 310 -35.49 13.58 -1.15
C SER A 310 -35.47 12.09 -0.79
N SER A 311 -35.67 11.82 0.50
CA SER A 311 -36.24 10.61 1.11
C SER A 311 -36.55 9.39 0.21
N SER A 312 -35.82 8.29 0.38
CA SER A 312 -36.33 7.00 0.93
C SER A 312 -35.42 5.82 0.54
N SER A 313 -34.90 5.14 1.58
CA SER A 313 -34.49 3.73 1.67
C SER A 313 -33.75 3.05 0.51
N SER A 314 -32.43 2.84 0.69
CA SER A 314 -31.81 1.51 0.72
C SER A 314 -30.41 1.60 1.32
N LEU A 315 -30.23 1.02 2.51
CA LEU A 315 -28.98 0.95 3.27
C LEU A 315 -27.99 -0.02 2.58
N ALA A 316 -26.88 0.49 2.04
CA ALA A 316 -25.62 -0.24 1.84
C ALA A 316 -24.47 0.61 1.22
N ASP A 317 -24.73 1.81 0.70
CA ASP A 317 -23.69 2.64 0.06
C ASP A 317 -23.66 4.04 0.68
N ASP A 318 -23.15 4.18 1.91
CA ASP A 318 -22.51 5.42 2.38
C ASP A 318 -21.85 5.19 3.76
N VAL A 319 -20.64 4.63 3.77
CA VAL A 319 -19.74 4.75 4.93
C VAL A 319 -18.43 5.33 4.43
N THR A 320 -18.50 6.60 4.05
CA THR A 320 -17.34 7.49 3.98
C THR A 320 -17.73 8.76 4.70
N GLY A 321 -17.72 8.68 6.03
CA GLY A 321 -17.66 9.87 6.86
C GLY A 321 -16.43 10.67 6.43
N TYR A 322 -16.67 11.92 6.03
CA TYR A 322 -15.68 12.92 5.69
C TYR A 322 -14.50 12.89 6.68
N ILE A 323 -13.34 12.43 6.22
CA ILE A 323 -12.06 12.70 6.87
C ILE A 323 -11.41 13.83 6.07
N GLN A 324 -11.40 15.01 6.68
CA GLN A 324 -11.00 16.26 6.06
C GLN A 324 -9.46 16.30 5.95
N ARG A 325 -8.93 16.32 4.72
CA ARG A 325 -7.50 16.61 4.44
C ARG A 325 -7.15 18.01 5.01
N ARG A 326 -6.10 18.13 5.83
CA ARG A 326 -5.31 19.37 5.87
C ARG A 326 -4.17 19.25 4.86
N PRO A 327 -3.91 20.28 4.03
CA PRO A 327 -2.72 20.31 3.18
C PRO A 327 -1.46 20.45 4.05
N LEU A 328 -0.46 19.62 3.80
CA LEU A 328 0.92 19.86 4.20
C LEU A 328 1.50 20.94 3.29
N ASP A 329 1.40 22.20 3.70
CA ASP A 329 2.24 23.27 3.15
C ASP A 329 3.46 23.43 4.05
N GLY A 330 4.61 22.99 3.54
CA GLY A 330 5.90 23.36 4.09
C GLY A 330 6.21 24.83 3.80
N GLN A 331 6.62 25.57 4.82
CA GLN A 331 7.55 26.70 4.66
C GLN A 331 8.31 26.92 5.97
N MET A 332 9.61 26.62 5.92
CA MET A 332 10.61 27.13 6.86
C MET A 332 11.02 28.54 6.41
N VAL A 333 10.79 29.52 7.28
CA VAL A 333 11.40 30.87 7.36
C VAL A 333 11.19 31.27 8.83
N ASP A 334 12.16 31.56 9.69
CA ASP A 334 13.58 31.94 9.58
C ASP A 334 14.48 31.05 10.46
#